data_AF-A0A1J5HMT8-F1
#
_entry.id   AF-A0A1J5HMT8-F1
#
_cell.length_a   1.000
_cell.length_b   1.000
_cell.length_c   1.000
_cell.angle_alpha   90.00
_cell.angle_beta   90.00
_cell.angle_gamma   90.00
#
_symmetry.space_group_name_H-M   'P 1'
#
loop_
_entity.id
_entity.type
_entity.pdbx_description
1 polymer ?
#
loop_
_entity_poly.entity_id
_entity_poly.type
_entity_poly.pdbx_seq_one_letter_code
_entity_poly.pdbx_strand_id
1 'polypeptide(L)' 'MMSGERHDIEIAGTAFTVFRKGEEVEVYRTTPELLPRMSEVFAKAEQAIRQTTGCAVEDGSLVGDAALMKARLNCG' A
#
# COMPACT_ATOMS: atom_id res chain seq x y z
N MET A 1 -10.84 7.12 0.17
CA MET A 1 -11.17 5.72 -0.14
C MET A 1 -11.59 5.67 -1.58
N MET A 2 -10.69 5.17 -2.41
CA MET A 2 -10.88 4.94 -3.82
C MET A 2 -11.98 3.89 -4.08
N SER A 3 -12.81 4.11 -5.10
CA SER A 3 -13.77 3.11 -5.59
C SER A 3 -13.04 2.12 -6.50
N GLY A 4 -12.77 0.92 -6.00
CA GLY A 4 -11.99 -0.10 -6.67
C GLY A 4 -12.03 -1.45 -5.95
N GLU A 5 -11.24 -2.41 -6.42
CA GLU A 5 -11.06 -3.70 -5.74
C GLU A 5 -10.39 -3.47 -4.39
N ARG A 6 -10.93 -4.09 -3.33
CA ARG A 6 -10.42 -3.97 -1.97
C ARG A 6 -9.74 -5.27 -1.57
N HIS A 7 -8.52 -5.15 -1.06
CA HIS A 7 -7.78 -6.25 -0.46
C HIS A 7 -7.37 -5.86 0.96
N ASP A 8 -7.58 -6.77 1.90
CA ASP A 8 -7.10 -6.62 3.27
C ASP A 8 -5.96 -7.63 3.48
N ILE A 9 -4.82 -7.16 3.97
CA ILE A 9 -3.61 -7.97 4.14
C ILE A 9 -2.82 -7.52 5.37
N GLU A 10 -2.15 -8.46 6.02
CA GLU A 10 -1.21 -8.17 7.11
C GLU A 10 0.22 -8.43 6.66
N ILE A 11 1.10 -7.44 6.86
CA ILE A 11 2.54 -7.54 6.60
C ILE A 11 3.28 -7.34 7.90
N ALA A 12 3.88 -8.40 8.43
CA ALA A 12 4.72 -8.37 9.63
C ALA A 12 4.05 -7.66 10.82
N GLY A 13 2.81 -8.03 11.15
CA GLY A 13 2.04 -7.45 12.26
C GLY A 13 1.33 -6.13 11.95
N THR A 14 1.52 -5.57 10.76
CA THR A 14 0.86 -4.32 10.33
C THR A 14 -0.24 -4.65 9.32
N ALA A 15 -1.48 -4.31 9.63
CA ALA A 15 -2.63 -4.49 8.75
C ALA A 15 -2.77 -3.32 7.76
N PHE A 16 -3.06 -3.67 6.51
CA PHE A 16 -3.28 -2.74 5.41
C PHE A 16 -4.57 -3.08 4.67
N THR A 17 -5.27 -2.03 4.24
CA THR A 17 -6.30 -2.12 3.20
C THR A 17 -5.75 -1.51 1.93
N VAL A 18 -5.63 -2.31 0.87
CA VAL A 18 -5.22 -1.87 -0.47
C VAL A 18 -6.47 -1.75 -1.34
N PHE A 19 -6.71 -0.56 -1.86
CA PHE A 19 -7.68 -0.33 -2.93
C PHE A 19 -6.94 -0.28 -4.26
N ARG A 20 -7.47 -0.93 -5.29
CA ARG A 20 -6.94 -0.90 -6.66
C ARG A 20 -8.00 -0.42 -7.65
N LYS A 21 -7.62 0.51 -8.53
CA LYS A 21 -8.43 0.95 -9.66
C LYS A 21 -7.55 1.04 -10.90
N GLY A 22 -7.61 0.01 -11.74
CA GLY A 22 -6.70 -0.10 -12.89
C GLY A 22 -5.25 -0.21 -12.41
N GLU A 23 -4.44 0.77 -12.80
CA GLU A 23 -3.01 0.89 -12.42
C GLU A 23 -2.78 1.82 -11.22
N GLU A 24 -3.82 2.38 -10.62
CA GLU A 24 -3.69 3.20 -9.41
C GLU A 24 -4.03 2.38 -8.17
N VAL A 25 -3.27 2.58 -7.10
CA VAL A 25 -3.53 1.99 -5.79
C VAL A 25 -3.55 3.05 -4.68
N GLU A 26 -4.43 2.83 -3.71
CA GLU A 26 -4.54 3.60 -2.47
C GLU A 26 -4.43 2.62 -1.29
N VAL A 27 -3.47 2.82 -0.40
CA VAL A 27 -3.16 1.93 0.71
C VAL A 27 -3.44 2.64 2.02
N TYR A 28 -4.24 2.02 2.88
CA TYR A 28 -4.51 2.48 4.23
C TYR A 28 -3.86 1.54 5.24
N ARG A 29 -3.10 2.07 6.18
CA ARG A 29 -2.70 1.31 7.37
C ARG A 29 -3.83 1.34 8.39
N THR A 30 -4.25 0.17 8.85
CA THR A 30 -5.39 0.01 9.77
C THR A 30 -4.97 -0.37 11.19
N THR A 31 -3.73 -0.83 11.39
CA THR A 31 -3.17 -1.05 12.73
C THR A 31 -2.63 0.25 13.34
N PRO A 32 -3.01 0.63 14.57
CA PRO A 32 -2.38 1.71 15.30
C PRO A 32 -0.96 1.32 15.73
N GLU A 33 0.03 2.16 15.42
CA GLU A 33 1.43 1.99 15.85
C GLU A 33 1.94 3.33 16.40
N LEU A 34 2.71 3.27 17.49
CA LEU A 34 3.29 4.46 18.11
C LEU A 34 4.59 4.84 17.38
N LEU A 35 4.58 6.00 16.71
CA LEU A 35 5.75 6.61 16.05
C LEU A 35 6.47 5.65 15.07
N PRO A 36 5.78 5.14 14.03
CA PRO A 36 6.41 4.25 13.08
C PRO A 36 7.45 4.99 12.23
N ARG A 37 8.51 4.29 11.84
CA ARG A 37 9.49 4.83 10.89
C ARG A 37 8.90 4.80 9.49
N MET A 38 8.84 5.96 8.84
CA MET A 38 8.25 6.13 7.51
C MET A 38 8.79 5.12 6.48
N SER A 39 10.12 4.90 6.47
CA SER A 39 10.76 3.95 5.56
C SER A 39 10.27 2.52 5.74
N GLU A 40 10.02 2.10 6.98
CA GLU A 40 9.52 0.75 7.29
C GLU A 40 8.05 0.61 6.87
N VAL A 41 7.22 1.62 7.11
CA VAL A 41 5.82 1.59 6.68
C VAL A 41 5.72 1.58 5.15
N PHE A 42 6.54 2.36 4.46
CA PHE A 42 6.55 2.40 2.99
C PHE A 42 7.01 1.06 2.41
N ALA A 43 8.05 0.43 2.97
CA ALA A 43 8.49 -0.89 2.55
C ALA A 43 7.39 -1.96 2.73
N LYS A 44 6.68 -1.94 3.88
CA LYS A 44 5.55 -2.84 4.14
C LYS A 44 4.37 -2.56 3.20
N ALA A 45 4.05 -1.29 2.93
CA ALA A 45 2.99 -0.90 2.01
C ALA A 45 3.29 -1.36 0.58
N GLU A 46 4.53 -1.20 0.12
CA GLU A 46 4.98 -1.70 -1.19
C GLU A 46 4.86 -3.23 -1.28
N GLN A 47 5.23 -3.94 -0.21
CA GLN A 47 5.05 -5.39 -0.12
C GLN A 47 3.56 -5.78 -0.14
N ALA A 48 2.71 -5.06 0.58
CA ALA A 48 1.25 -5.28 0.56
C ALA A 48 0.70 -5.13 -0.86
N ILE A 49 1.03 -4.03 -1.56
CA ILE A 49 0.63 -3.79 -2.95
C ILE A 49 1.05 -4.96 -3.85
N ARG A 50 2.31 -5.37 -3.80
CA ARG A 50 2.82 -6.46 -4.64
C ARG A 50 2.10 -7.77 -4.38
N GLN A 51 1.87 -8.12 -3.11
CA GLN A 51 1.20 -9.37 -2.75
C GLN A 51 -0.28 -9.37 -3.11
N THR A 52 -0.97 -8.23 -3.01
CA THR A 52 -2.41 -8.16 -3.31
C THR A 52 -2.71 -7.99 -4.78
N THR A 53 -1.89 -7.24 -5.52
CA THR A 53 -2.16 -6.91 -6.93
C THR A 53 -1.42 -7.80 -7.92
N GLY A 54 -0.32 -8.44 -7.49
CA GLY A 54 0.58 -9.20 -8.36
C GLY A 54 1.49 -8.33 -9.25
N CYS A 55 1.36 -7.00 -9.20
CA CYS A 55 2.13 -6.07 -10.02
C CYS A 55 3.24 -5.40 -9.21
N ALA A 56 4.28 -4.91 -9.90
CA ALA A 56 5.29 -4.05 -9.30
C ALA A 56 4.72 -2.65 -9.04
N VAL A 57 5.32 -1.92 -8.11
CA VAL A 57 5.07 -0.49 -7.93
C VAL A 57 5.98 0.28 -8.88
N GLU A 58 5.45 1.29 -9.58
CA GLU A 58 6.25 2.17 -10.44
C GLU A 58 7.26 2.96 -9.60
N ASP A 59 8.54 2.95 -10.00
CA ASP A 59 9.63 3.57 -9.25
C ASP A 59 9.33 5.05 -8.96
N GLY A 60 9.44 5.44 -7.68
CA GLY A 60 9.18 6.82 -7.24
C GLY A 60 7.71 7.23 -7.21
N SER A 61 6.76 6.35 -7.56
CA SER A 61 5.32 6.67 -7.51
C SER A 61 4.70 6.54 -6.12
N LEU A 62 5.33 5.78 -5.22
CA LEU A 62 4.82 5.56 -3.86
C LEU A 62 5.01 6.81 -3.00
N VAL A 63 3.91 7.49 -2.70
CA VAL A 63 3.86 8.75 -1.96
C VAL A 63 2.75 8.75 -0.92
N GLY A 64 2.85 9.63 0.09
CA GLY A 64 1.83 9.79 1.12
C GLY A 64 2.41 9.96 2.52
N ASP A 65 1.64 9.55 3.53
CA ASP A 65 2.03 9.55 4.93
C ASP A 65 1.95 8.14 5.55
N ALA A 66 2.22 8.00 6.86
CA ALA A 66 2.23 6.70 7.53
C ALA A 66 0.85 6.00 7.61
N ALA A 67 -0.25 6.70 7.37
CA ALA A 67 -1.61 6.18 7.45
C ALA A 67 -2.22 5.94 6.06
N LEU A 68 -1.89 6.78 5.09
CA LEU A 68 -2.41 6.73 3.73
C LEU A 68 -1.29 6.91 2.70
N MET A 69 -1.15 5.94 1.80
CA MET A 69 -0.22 5.98 0.69
C MET A 69 -0.94 5.78 -0.63
N LYS A 70 -0.32 6.25 -1.71
CA LYS A 70 -0.76 6.03 -3.09
C LYS A 70 0.43 5.65 -3.94
N ALA A 71 0.19 4.82 -4.94
CA ALA A 71 1.20 4.40 -5.90
C ALA A 71 0.56 4.11 -7.26
N ARG A 72 1.40 4.04 -8.28
CA ARG A 72 1.06 3.47 -9.57
C ARG A 72 1.65 2.06 -9.68
N LEU A 73 0.95 1.21 -10.40
CA LEU A 73 1.37 -0.15 -10.69
C LEU A 73 2.06 -0.20 -12.04
N ASN A 74 3.09 -1.02 -12.13
CA ASN A 74 3.68 -1.49 -13.37
C ASN A 74 3.37 -2.99 -13.48
N CYS A 75 2.34 -3.33 -14.26
CA CYS A 75 1.89 -4.71 -14.44
C CYS A 75 2.53 -5.43 -15.64
N GLY A 76 3.44 -4.77 -16.37
CA GLY A 76 4.02 -5.26 -17.62
C GLY A 76 3.35 -4.71 -18.87
#